data_AF-A0A095SQY9-F1
#
_entry.id   AF-A0A095SQY9-F1
#
_cell.length_a   1.000
_cell.length_b   1.000
_cell.length_c   1.000
_cell.angle_alpha   90.00
_cell.angle_beta   90.00
_cell.angle_gamma   90.00
#
_symmetry.space_group_name_H-M   'P 1'
#
loop_
_entity.id
_entity.type
_entity.pdbx_description
1 polymer ?
#
loop_
_entity_poly.entity_id
_entity_poly.type
_entity_poly.pdbx_seq_one_letter_code
_entity_poly.pdbx_strand_id
1 'polypeptide(L)'
;MGNYQRPTQLISVAKGKELNKNYNLKRAAGIRNLIGKEDANAVWFSIDELQNYIDYIKTEGAAKGHTVDGIRFYFGVYSDTESADKAGFTTLFLSPTCKLPNSTVVAKDMTDMELLNYGSMGNPPKIEYGL
;
A
#
# COMPACT_ATOMS: atom_id res chain seq x y z
N MET A 1 18.29 20.50 12.35
CA MET A 1 17.02 20.21 11.64
C MET A 1 17.37 19.22 10.55
N GLY A 2 16.68 18.08 10.43
CA GLY A 2 17.01 17.07 9.43
C GLY A 2 16.84 17.61 8.01
N ASN A 3 17.78 17.29 7.11
CA ASN A 3 17.69 17.66 5.70
C ASN A 3 16.66 16.77 5.00
N TYR A 4 15.40 17.22 4.92
CA TYR A 4 14.39 16.60 4.06
C TYR A 4 13.86 17.61 3.05
N GLN A 5 13.57 17.13 1.84
CA GLN A 5 12.82 17.90 0.84
C GLN A 5 11.33 17.72 1.12
N ARG A 6 10.57 18.81 1.12
CA ARG A 6 9.12 18.74 1.32
C ARG A 6 8.47 18.00 0.13
N PRO A 7 7.69 16.93 0.36
CA PRO A 7 7.00 16.24 -0.73
C PRO A 7 6.00 17.16 -1.45
N THR A 8 5.90 17.01 -2.77
CA THR A 8 5.03 17.85 -3.62
C THR A 8 3.58 17.36 -3.67
N GLN A 9 3.32 16.12 -3.26
CA GLN A 9 2.02 15.43 -3.38
C GLN A 9 1.24 15.38 -2.05
N LEU A 10 1.55 16.28 -1.11
CA LEU A 10 0.88 16.34 0.18
C LEU A 10 -0.56 16.86 0.04
N ILE A 11 -1.50 16.21 0.73
CA ILE A 11 -2.88 16.69 0.89
C ILE A 11 -3.11 17.25 2.29
N SER A 12 -4.15 18.06 2.46
CA SER A 12 -4.56 18.54 3.79
C SER A 12 -5.28 17.45 4.59
N VAL A 13 -5.26 17.55 5.93
CA VAL A 13 -6.02 16.66 6.82
C VAL A 13 -7.51 16.69 6.49
N ALA A 14 -8.07 17.86 6.18
CA ALA A 14 -9.46 18.01 5.77
C ALA A 14 -9.78 17.21 4.51
N LYS A 15 -8.87 17.24 3.51
CA LYS A 15 -9.02 16.43 2.30
C LYS A 15 -8.94 14.93 2.60
N GLY A 16 -8.05 14.52 3.52
CA GLY A 16 -7.99 13.13 4.00
C GLY A 16 -9.31 12.66 4.62
N LYS A 17 -9.92 13.47 5.49
CA LYS A 17 -11.24 13.18 6.09
C LYS A 17 -12.34 13.06 5.04
N GLU A 18 -12.36 13.95 4.05
CA GLU A 18 -13.30 13.90 2.92
C GLU A 18 -13.17 12.59 2.13
N LEU A 19 -11.93 12.18 1.81
CA LEU A 19 -11.65 10.96 1.04
C LEU A 19 -12.06 9.70 1.82
N ASN A 20 -11.72 9.60 3.10
CA ASN A 20 -12.11 8.45 3.94
C ASN A 20 -13.63 8.35 4.10
N LYS A 21 -14.32 9.48 4.34
CA LYS A 21 -15.79 9.52 4.37
C LYS A 21 -16.38 9.01 3.05
N ASN A 22 -15.87 9.49 1.91
CA ASN A 22 -16.35 9.07 0.60
C ASN A 22 -16.12 7.57 0.34
N TYR A 23 -14.96 7.03 0.74
CA TYR A 23 -14.68 5.60 0.63
C TYR A 23 -15.68 4.77 1.46
N ASN A 24 -15.87 5.14 2.72
CA ASN A 24 -16.80 4.43 3.61
C ASN A 24 -18.23 4.43 3.08
N LEU A 25 -18.69 5.57 2.53
CA LEU A 25 -20.05 5.70 1.98
C LEU A 25 -20.23 4.98 0.63
N LYS A 26 -19.23 5.04 -0.27
CA LYS A 26 -19.38 4.63 -1.67
C LYS A 26 -18.76 3.26 -1.99
N ARG A 27 -17.91 2.73 -1.12
CA ARG A 27 -17.15 1.49 -1.33
C ARG A 27 -17.36 0.51 -0.18
N ALA A 28 -17.01 0.88 1.05
CA ALA A 28 -17.06 -0.04 2.19
C ALA A 28 -18.47 -0.61 2.42
N ALA A 29 -19.52 0.22 2.32
CA ALA A 29 -20.90 -0.25 2.44
C ALA A 29 -21.29 -1.29 1.37
N GLY A 30 -20.82 -1.10 0.12
CA GLY A 30 -21.07 -2.03 -0.98
C GLY A 30 -20.31 -3.34 -0.81
N ILE A 31 -19.03 -3.25 -0.43
CA ILE A 31 -18.18 -4.42 -0.16
C ILE A 31 -18.78 -5.23 0.98
N ARG A 32 -19.15 -4.59 2.09
CA ARG A 32 -19.78 -5.26 3.23
C ARG A 32 -21.03 -6.04 2.83
N ASN A 33 -21.89 -5.45 2.01
CA ASN A 33 -23.10 -6.13 1.55
C ASN A 33 -22.77 -7.32 0.63
N LEU A 34 -21.70 -7.24 -0.16
CA LEU A 34 -21.26 -8.30 -1.06
C LEU A 34 -20.64 -9.48 -0.30
N ILE A 35 -19.75 -9.22 0.67
CA ILE A 35 -18.98 -10.25 1.37
C ILE A 35 -19.59 -10.65 2.73
N GLY A 36 -20.64 -9.95 3.19
CA GLY A 36 -21.35 -10.22 4.44
C GLY A 36 -20.60 -9.82 5.72
N LYS A 37 -19.48 -9.09 5.61
CA LYS A 37 -18.65 -8.64 6.75
C LYS A 37 -17.99 -7.29 6.49
N GLU A 38 -17.64 -6.56 7.55
CA GLU A 38 -16.86 -5.31 7.44
C GLU A 38 -15.44 -5.63 6.93
N ASP A 39 -15.00 -4.99 5.86
CA ASP A 39 -13.69 -5.21 5.24
C ASP A 39 -12.64 -4.19 5.71
N ALA A 40 -11.37 -4.48 5.45
CA ALA A 40 -10.27 -3.55 5.70
C ALA A 40 -10.41 -2.30 4.81
N ASN A 41 -10.31 -1.12 5.44
CA ASN A 41 -10.32 0.16 4.73
C ASN A 41 -9.01 0.97 4.91
N ALA A 42 -8.06 0.40 5.65
CA ALA A 42 -6.74 0.94 5.91
C ALA A 42 -5.75 -0.21 6.12
N VAL A 43 -4.49 0.01 5.77
CA VAL A 43 -3.37 -0.91 6.02
C VAL A 43 -2.25 -0.09 6.65
N TRP A 44 -1.71 -0.57 7.77
CA TRP A 44 -0.63 0.09 8.49
C TRP A 44 0.68 -0.67 8.35
N PHE A 45 1.75 0.04 8.02
CA PHE A 45 3.13 -0.45 8.10
C PHE A 45 3.90 0.42 9.09
N SER A 46 4.84 -0.17 9.83
CA SER A 46 5.77 0.63 10.63
C SER A 46 6.69 1.43 9.71
N ILE A 47 7.16 2.58 10.18
CA ILE A 47 8.14 3.38 9.44
C ILE A 47 9.45 2.60 9.26
N ASP A 48 9.87 1.86 10.29
CA ASP A 48 11.09 1.05 10.25
C ASP A 48 10.99 -0.03 9.16
N GLU A 49 9.85 -0.71 9.04
CA GLU A 49 9.67 -1.75 8.01
C GLU A 49 9.60 -1.15 6.60
N LEU A 50 8.94 0.00 6.43
CA LEU A 50 8.96 0.71 5.16
C LEU A 50 10.37 1.16 4.77
N GLN A 51 11.17 1.63 5.73
CA GLN A 51 12.55 2.03 5.50
C GLN A 51 13.40 0.82 5.12
N ASN A 52 13.30 -0.28 5.88
CA ASN A 52 13.99 -1.54 5.58
C ASN A 52 13.63 -2.04 4.18
N TYR A 53 12.36 -2.01 3.81
CA TYR A 53 11.93 -2.45 2.47
C TYR A 53 12.48 -1.55 1.36
N ILE A 54 12.50 -0.22 1.56
CA ILE A 54 13.10 0.73 0.61
C ILE A 54 14.61 0.44 0.41
N ASP A 55 15.32 0.14 1.50
CA ASP A 55 16.76 -0.15 1.44
C ASP A 55 17.02 -1.51 0.79
N TYR A 56 16.20 -2.53 1.10
CA TYR A 56 16.21 -3.83 0.48
C TYR A 56 16.01 -3.75 -1.04
N ILE A 57 14.93 -3.11 -1.52
CA ILE A 57 14.63 -3.08 -2.96
C ILE A 57 15.69 -2.31 -3.75
N LYS A 58 16.28 -1.26 -3.17
CA LYS A 58 17.38 -0.52 -3.82
C LYS A 58 18.64 -1.38 -3.93
N THR A 59 18.98 -2.13 -2.88
CA THR A 59 20.19 -2.97 -2.84
C THR A 59 20.05 -4.16 -3.79
N GLU A 60 18.98 -4.94 -3.65
CA GLU A 60 18.71 -6.11 -4.49
C GLU A 60 18.42 -5.73 -5.94
N GLY A 61 17.72 -4.61 -6.15
CA GLY A 61 17.45 -4.07 -7.49
C GLY A 61 18.75 -3.71 -8.22
N ALA A 62 19.66 -3.01 -7.54
CA ALA A 62 20.98 -2.69 -8.11
C ALA A 62 21.80 -3.94 -8.42
N ALA A 63 21.80 -4.94 -7.53
CA ALA A 63 22.47 -6.22 -7.77
C ALA A 63 21.93 -6.97 -9.01
N LYS A 64 20.66 -6.77 -9.34
CA LYS A 64 19.99 -7.32 -10.53
C LYS A 64 20.05 -6.42 -11.77
N GLY A 65 20.78 -5.29 -11.69
CA GLY A 65 20.95 -4.36 -12.82
C GLY A 65 19.79 -3.39 -13.03
N HIS A 66 18.90 -3.23 -12.05
CA HIS A 66 17.78 -2.30 -12.09
C HIS A 66 18.08 -1.03 -11.32
N THR A 67 17.50 0.09 -11.78
CA THR A 67 17.44 1.33 -11.01
C THR A 67 16.01 1.51 -10.49
N VAL A 68 15.81 1.24 -9.20
CA VAL A 68 14.50 1.42 -8.53
C VAL A 68 14.12 2.90 -8.55
N ASP A 69 12.91 3.21 -9.00
CA ASP A 69 12.41 4.58 -9.15
C ASP A 69 11.15 4.88 -8.35
N GLY A 70 10.55 3.87 -7.73
CA GLY A 70 9.33 4.03 -6.95
C GLY A 70 8.82 2.73 -6.33
N ILE A 71 7.66 2.86 -5.70
CA ILE A 71 6.86 1.76 -5.16
C ILE A 71 5.43 1.95 -5.65
N ARG A 72 4.87 0.91 -6.25
CA ARG A 72 3.45 0.82 -6.60
C ARG A 72 2.71 0.02 -5.54
N PHE A 73 1.53 0.51 -5.16
CA PHE A 73 0.65 -0.14 -4.19
C PHE A 73 -0.48 -0.83 -4.94
N TYR A 74 -0.66 -2.12 -4.68
CA TYR A 74 -1.72 -2.92 -5.28
C TYR A 74 -2.70 -3.37 -4.20
N PHE A 75 -3.99 -3.24 -4.50
CA PHE A 75 -5.04 -3.90 -3.72
C PHE A 75 -5.07 -5.39 -4.04
N GLY A 76 -5.11 -6.22 -3.01
CA GLY A 76 -5.31 -7.66 -3.11
C GLY A 76 -6.41 -8.12 -2.16
N VAL A 77 -6.85 -9.36 -2.30
CA VAL A 77 -7.74 -10.04 -1.35
C VAL A 77 -7.07 -11.33 -0.95
N TYR A 78 -6.98 -11.59 0.35
CA TYR A 78 -6.43 -12.86 0.86
C TYR A 78 -7.32 -14.03 0.45
N SER A 79 -6.70 -15.15 0.10
CA SER A 79 -7.41 -16.41 -0.21
C SER A 79 -8.28 -16.84 0.97
N ASP A 80 -9.39 -17.53 0.68
CA ASP A 80 -10.25 -18.12 1.71
C ASP A 80 -9.55 -19.23 2.52
N THR A 81 -8.39 -19.70 2.06
CA THR A 81 -7.55 -20.69 2.75
C THR A 81 -6.59 -20.09 3.79
N GLU A 82 -6.53 -18.76 3.89
CA GLU A 82 -5.72 -18.06 4.90
C GLU A 82 -6.33 -18.19 6.31
N SER A 83 -5.62 -17.69 7.32
CA SER A 83 -6.15 -17.64 8.68
C SER A 83 -7.44 -16.81 8.76
N ALA A 84 -8.34 -17.14 9.70
CA ALA A 84 -9.68 -16.54 9.78
C ALA A 84 -9.68 -15.01 9.95
N ASP A 85 -8.60 -14.44 10.51
CA ASP A 85 -8.37 -13.01 10.64
C ASP A 85 -7.95 -12.31 9.33
N LYS A 86 -7.64 -13.07 8.27
CA LYS A 86 -7.19 -12.56 6.96
C LYS A 86 -8.08 -13.00 5.80
N ALA A 87 -8.58 -14.24 5.83
CA ALA A 87 -9.33 -14.85 4.72
C ALA A 87 -10.42 -13.93 4.16
N GLY A 88 -10.37 -13.64 2.86
CA GLY A 88 -11.34 -12.79 2.17
C GLY A 88 -11.32 -11.30 2.53
N PHE A 89 -10.35 -10.82 3.32
CA PHE A 89 -10.16 -9.39 3.57
C PHE A 89 -9.27 -8.75 2.50
N THR A 90 -9.58 -7.49 2.18
CA THR A 90 -8.73 -6.64 1.36
C THR A 90 -7.39 -6.37 2.05
N THR A 91 -6.31 -6.36 1.28
CA THR A 91 -4.98 -5.95 1.73
C THR A 91 -4.31 -5.07 0.67
N LEU A 92 -3.13 -4.55 1.01
CA LEU A 92 -2.21 -3.89 0.10
C LEU A 92 -0.88 -4.63 0.07
N PHE A 93 -0.31 -4.79 -1.12
CA PHE A 93 1.10 -5.13 -1.25
C PHE A 93 1.85 -4.08 -2.07
N LEU A 94 3.13 -3.91 -1.76
CA LEU A 94 4.02 -2.92 -2.33
C LEU A 94 4.94 -3.62 -3.33
N SER A 95 4.97 -3.12 -4.57
CA SER A 95 5.84 -3.61 -5.64
C SER A 95 6.86 -2.54 -6.00
N PRO A 96 8.17 -2.87 -6.06
CA PRO A 96 9.17 -1.92 -6.50
C PRO A 96 9.04 -1.70 -8.01
N THR A 97 9.27 -0.47 -8.44
CA THR A 97 9.27 -0.11 -9.86
C THR A 97 10.65 0.30 -10.34
N CYS A 98 10.92 0.12 -11.63
CA CYS A 98 12.12 0.63 -12.28
C CYS A 98 11.80 1.39 -13.57
N LYS A 99 12.72 2.28 -13.96
CA LYS A 99 12.69 2.93 -15.28
C LYS A 99 13.28 2.01 -16.33
N LEU A 100 12.59 1.86 -17.44
CA LEU A 100 13.17 1.24 -18.63
C LEU A 100 14.19 2.21 -19.28
N PRO A 101 15.35 1.73 -19.76
CA PRO A 101 16.28 2.55 -20.54
C PRO A 101 15.55 3.20 -21.72
N ASN A 102 15.77 4.50 -21.94
CA ASN A 102 15.14 5.30 -23.00
C ASN A 102 13.60 5.45 -22.92
N SER A 103 12.97 5.12 -21.79
CA SER A 103 11.54 5.38 -21.57
C SER A 103 11.31 6.80 -21.05
N THR A 104 10.36 7.52 -21.66
CA THR A 104 10.03 8.89 -21.27
C THR A 104 9.10 8.96 -20.06
N VAL A 105 8.14 8.03 -19.88
CA VAL A 105 7.29 7.95 -18.68
C VAL A 105 6.59 6.58 -18.61
N VAL A 106 7.19 5.53 -18.04
CA VAL A 106 6.43 4.41 -17.41
C VAL A 106 7.33 3.75 -16.37
N ALA A 107 6.97 3.85 -15.09
CA ALA A 107 7.57 3.03 -14.04
C ALA A 107 7.03 1.59 -14.18
N LYS A 108 7.89 0.61 -14.42
CA LYS A 108 7.51 -0.80 -14.62
C LYS A 108 7.69 -1.58 -13.32
N ASP A 109 6.75 -2.47 -12.97
CA ASP A 109 6.94 -3.35 -11.82
C ASP A 109 8.12 -4.31 -12.05
N MET A 110 8.91 -4.50 -11.00
CA MET A 110 10.02 -5.45 -10.98
C MET A 110 9.51 -6.80 -10.50
N THR A 111 9.11 -7.66 -11.44
CA THR A 111 8.51 -8.97 -11.15
C THR A 111 9.52 -10.04 -10.71
N ASP A 112 10.81 -9.69 -10.69
CA ASP A 112 11.93 -10.51 -10.21
C ASP A 112 12.36 -10.12 -8.78
N MET A 113 11.55 -9.33 -8.08
CA MET A 113 11.76 -8.87 -6.70
C MET A 113 10.66 -9.35 -5.76
N GLU A 114 10.99 -9.44 -4.47
CA GLU A 114 9.99 -9.70 -3.43
C GLU A 114 9.13 -8.46 -3.16
N LEU A 115 7.86 -8.72 -2.83
CA LEU A 115 6.84 -7.71 -2.58
C LEU A 115 6.60 -7.60 -1.08
N LEU A 116 6.43 -6.39 -0.56
CA LEU A 116 6.07 -6.22 0.86
C LEU A 116 4.55 -6.30 1.01
N ASN A 117 4.10 -7.21 1.87
CA ASN A 117 2.72 -7.31 2.36
C ASN A 117 2.79 -7.49 3.89
N TYR A 118 1.66 -7.65 4.57
CA TYR A 118 1.52 -7.85 6.03
C TYR A 118 1.59 -6.58 6.87
N GLY A 119 1.16 -5.45 6.30
CA GLY A 119 0.69 -4.37 7.14
C GLY A 119 -0.47 -4.82 8.03
N SER A 120 -0.59 -4.26 9.22
CA SER A 120 -1.73 -4.54 10.10
C SER A 120 -3.00 -3.87 9.54
N MET A 121 -4.08 -4.65 9.39
CA MET A 121 -5.40 -4.14 8.98
C MET A 121 -6.17 -3.51 10.16
N GLY A 122 -5.60 -3.54 11.38
CA GLY A 122 -6.26 -3.13 12.60
C GLY A 122 -7.28 -4.16 13.14
N ASN A 123 -7.73 -3.94 14.38
CA ASN A 123 -8.84 -4.69 14.98
C ASN A 123 -9.73 -3.69 15.75
N PRO A 124 -10.97 -3.39 15.32
CA PRO A 124 -11.69 -3.96 14.16
C PRO A 124 -11.04 -3.59 12.81
N PRO A 125 -11.28 -4.37 11.73
CA PRO A 125 -10.64 -4.16 10.43
C PRO A 125 -11.00 -2.83 9.76
N LYS A 126 -12.13 -2.23 10.16
CA LYS A 126 -12.53 -0.87 9.73
C LYS A 126 -11.97 0.17 10.70
N ILE A 127 -11.23 1.14 10.17
CA ILE A 127 -10.71 2.30 10.91
C ILE A 127 -11.28 3.60 10.34
N GLU A 128 -11.68 4.53 11.20
CA GLU A 128 -12.14 5.86 10.78
C GLU A 128 -10.98 6.86 10.87
N TYR A 129 -10.66 7.53 9.76
CA TYR A 129 -9.50 8.43 9.72
C TYR A 129 -9.76 9.73 10.49
N GLY A 130 -8.91 10.01 11.47
CA GLY A 130 -8.86 11.30 12.17
C GLY A 130 -10.02 11.53 13.15
N LEU A 131 -10.53 10.44 13.72
CA LEU A 131 -11.40 10.38 14.90
C LEU A 131 -10.60 10.03 16.15
#